data_AF-A0A1C0VUF5-F1
#
_entry.id   AF-A0A1C0VUF5-F1
#
_cell.length_a   1.000
_cell.length_b   1.000
_cell.length_c   1.000
_cell.angle_alpha   90.00
_cell.angle_beta   90.00
_cell.angle_gamma   90.00
#
_symmetry.space_group_name_H-M   'P 1'
#
loop_
_entity.id
_entity.type
_entity.pdbx_description
1 polymer ?
#
loop_
_entity_poly.entity_id
_entity_poly.type
_entity_poly.pdbx_seq_one_letter_code
_entity_poly.pdbx_strand_id
1 'polypeptide(L)'
;MKLDYNGNSNLEYNLFKSVGARMTSTFYGYSGFYGEYCLRSSLEYIYAKYLDYMKIAWTYEQKTYVLSNEVRYKPDFLLETGEYVEIKGIFNYQNDLPKIQRFESEYNAKVTILQEKGLRQLIKDTPFVFEHLKQEWKSHAKVRGMDNFGKRNPMYGVAQSESTKAKIKAKANARFADPSFKEKFLNSPKRKAYHESRKGKKTGALVPRFLLTCEICQNSFEVIQHKASKRRFCSKHCSIQAQHGKTSTTNSDIQTLAHTFALDNYETLLSVKLNKLKELFQPLSDSIQKEHNILDIRTICQIVTGKPCSRKELLYYLREYAQKVRGATAKNKAVELEDKKPLG
;
A
#
# COMPACT_ATOMS: atom_id res chain seq x y z
N MET A 1 -29.15 -45.17 -14.06
CA MET A 1 -30.18 -44.32 -13.43
C MET A 1 -30.24 -43.01 -14.20
N LYS A 2 -31.24 -42.84 -15.07
CA LYS A 2 -31.44 -41.61 -15.84
C LYS A 2 -31.95 -40.54 -14.87
N LEU A 3 -31.28 -39.39 -14.83
CA LEU A 3 -31.78 -38.22 -14.10
C LEU A 3 -32.37 -37.26 -15.12
N ASP A 4 -33.68 -37.14 -15.08
CA ASP A 4 -34.45 -36.19 -15.88
C ASP A 4 -34.10 -34.75 -15.48
N TYR A 5 -33.86 -33.94 -16.50
CA TYR A 5 -33.43 -32.55 -16.38
C TYR A 5 -34.68 -31.66 -16.41
N ASN A 6 -35.23 -31.37 -15.23
CA ASN A 6 -36.31 -30.38 -15.12
C ASN A 6 -35.72 -28.96 -15.16
N GLY A 7 -36.01 -28.26 -16.27
CA GLY A 7 -35.65 -26.88 -16.48
C GLY A 7 -36.50 -25.94 -15.63
N ASN A 8 -35.95 -25.47 -14.52
CA ASN A 8 -36.08 -24.08 -14.07
C ASN A 8 -35.24 -23.89 -12.80
N SER A 9 -34.04 -23.33 -12.94
CA SER A 9 -33.42 -22.63 -11.83
C SER A 9 -32.57 -21.50 -12.40
N ASN A 10 -33.02 -20.28 -12.15
CA ASN A 10 -32.20 -19.07 -12.29
C ASN A 10 -31.05 -19.16 -11.29
N LEU A 11 -29.97 -19.82 -11.71
CA LEU A 11 -28.69 -19.77 -11.04
C LEU A 11 -28.04 -18.42 -11.39
N GLU A 12 -28.31 -17.41 -10.57
CA GLU A 12 -27.46 -16.23 -10.50
C GLU A 12 -26.06 -16.67 -10.07
N TYR A 13 -25.18 -16.82 -11.06
CA TYR A 13 -23.78 -17.11 -10.83
C TYR A 13 -23.09 -15.87 -10.26
N ASN A 14 -22.72 -15.94 -8.98
CA ASN A 14 -21.71 -15.07 -8.40
C ASN A 14 -20.33 -15.45 -8.98
N LEU A 15 -20.05 -14.95 -10.18
CA LEU A 15 -18.84 -15.18 -10.97
C LEU A 15 -17.63 -14.35 -10.47
N PHE A 16 -17.57 -14.04 -9.17
CA PHE A 16 -16.55 -13.15 -8.59
C PHE A 16 -15.37 -13.86 -7.91
N LYS A 17 -15.21 -15.17 -8.09
CA LYS A 17 -14.09 -15.93 -7.48
C LYS A 17 -13.40 -16.90 -8.43
N SER A 18 -12.90 -16.38 -9.54
CA SER A 18 -11.78 -16.95 -10.31
C SER A 18 -11.33 -15.84 -11.26
N VAL A 19 -10.08 -15.40 -11.33
CA VAL A 19 -8.86 -16.17 -11.61
C VAL A 19 -7.69 -15.43 -10.95
N GLY A 20 -7.28 -15.86 -9.77
CA GLY A 20 -5.98 -15.49 -9.20
C GLY A 20 -4.89 -16.37 -9.81
N ALA A 21 -4.71 -16.32 -11.13
CA ALA A 21 -3.44 -16.75 -11.70
C ALA A 21 -2.44 -15.69 -11.27
N ARG A 22 -1.51 -16.05 -10.38
CA ARG A 22 -0.28 -15.28 -10.23
C ARG A 22 0.44 -15.39 -11.57
N MET A 23 0.13 -14.49 -12.50
CA MET A 23 1.09 -14.16 -13.53
C MET A 23 2.31 -13.62 -12.78
N THR A 24 3.31 -14.47 -12.61
CA THR A 24 4.69 -14.05 -12.40
C THR A 24 5.19 -13.48 -13.73
N SER A 25 4.52 -12.45 -14.26
CA SER A 25 5.19 -11.55 -15.17
C SER A 25 6.03 -10.65 -14.27
N THR A 26 7.34 -10.73 -14.43
CA THR A 26 8.37 -9.82 -13.92
C THR A 26 8.20 -8.39 -14.46
N PHE A 27 6.97 -7.88 -14.51
CA PHE A 27 6.69 -6.46 -14.69
C PHE A 27 6.93 -5.77 -13.36
N TYR A 28 8.18 -5.39 -13.11
CA TYR A 28 8.60 -4.50 -12.04
C TYR A 28 8.13 -3.06 -12.31
N GLY A 29 6.82 -2.87 -12.50
CA GLY A 29 6.22 -1.54 -12.63
C GLY A 29 6.10 -0.89 -11.25
N TYR A 30 6.87 0.16 -11.00
CA TYR A 30 6.71 1.01 -9.82
C TYR A 30 5.48 1.90 -10.02
N SER A 31 4.35 1.50 -9.42
CA SER A 31 3.14 2.32 -9.34
C SER A 31 2.95 2.88 -7.94
N GLY A 32 2.39 4.07 -7.84
CA GLY A 32 2.25 4.81 -6.60
C GLY A 32 1.17 5.88 -6.70
N PHE A 33 0.79 6.44 -5.56
CA PHE A 33 -0.13 7.56 -5.53
C PHE A 33 0.64 8.87 -5.45
N TYR A 34 0.31 9.80 -6.34
CA TYR A 34 0.69 11.20 -6.30
C TYR A 34 -0.58 12.03 -6.10
N GLY A 35 -0.80 12.52 -4.89
CA GLY A 35 -2.11 13.03 -4.48
C GLY A 35 -3.17 11.92 -4.59
N GLU A 36 -4.19 12.16 -5.40
CA GLU A 36 -5.27 11.20 -5.70
C GLU A 36 -5.00 10.33 -6.95
N TYR A 37 -3.95 10.64 -7.72
CA TYR A 37 -3.66 9.99 -8.98
C TYR A 37 -2.73 8.79 -8.80
N CYS A 38 -3.07 7.65 -9.39
CA CYS A 38 -2.24 6.44 -9.36
C CYS A 38 -1.30 6.39 -10.58
N LEU A 39 -0.14 7.03 -10.47
CA LEU A 39 0.86 7.03 -11.54
C LEU A 39 1.55 5.67 -11.67
N ARG A 40 1.93 5.30 -12.91
CA ARG A 40 2.43 3.97 -13.27
C ARG A 40 3.92 3.93 -13.51
N SER A 41 4.58 5.08 -13.59
CA SER A 41 6.02 5.17 -13.80
C SER A 41 6.67 6.36 -13.10
N SER A 42 7.98 6.26 -12.89
CA SER A 42 8.78 7.38 -12.36
C SER A 42 8.82 8.59 -13.31
N LEU A 43 8.69 8.36 -14.62
CA LEU A 43 8.68 9.44 -15.61
C LEU A 43 7.37 10.23 -15.55
N GLU A 44 6.22 9.56 -15.38
CA GLU A 44 4.94 10.22 -15.12
C GLU A 44 4.99 11.05 -13.84
N TYR A 45 5.60 10.51 -12.77
CA TYR A 45 5.79 11.27 -11.52
C TYR A 45 6.63 12.53 -11.71
N ILE A 46 7.76 12.43 -12.40
CA ILE A 46 8.62 13.58 -12.70
C ILE A 46 7.84 14.64 -13.48
N TYR A 47 7.06 14.21 -14.46
CA TYR A 47 6.27 15.14 -15.27
C TYR A 47 5.15 15.81 -14.47
N ALA A 48 4.41 15.05 -13.65
CA ALA A 48 3.40 15.60 -12.74
C ALA A 48 4.00 16.65 -11.77
N LYS A 49 5.16 16.35 -11.17
CA LYS A 49 5.90 17.29 -10.31
C LYS A 49 6.30 18.56 -11.03
N TYR A 50 6.77 18.44 -12.27
CA TYR A 50 7.08 19.58 -13.11
C TYR A 50 5.84 20.44 -13.39
N LEU A 51 4.72 19.83 -13.78
CA LEU A 51 3.48 20.56 -14.07
C LEU A 51 3.00 21.34 -12.84
N ASP A 52 3.02 20.71 -11.66
CA ASP A 52 2.65 21.37 -10.41
C ASP A 52 3.58 22.54 -10.05
N TYR A 53 4.90 22.38 -10.26
CA TYR A 53 5.88 23.44 -10.03
C TYR A 53 5.65 24.63 -10.97
N MET A 54 5.35 24.36 -12.23
CA MET A 54 5.03 25.36 -13.24
C MET A 54 3.59 25.90 -13.12
N LYS A 55 2.80 25.38 -12.18
CA LYS A 55 1.38 25.72 -11.97
C LYS A 55 0.51 25.50 -13.21
N ILE A 56 0.83 24.48 -13.99
CA ILE A 56 0.04 24.07 -15.16
C ILE A 56 -1.00 23.08 -14.67
N ALA A 57 -2.29 23.36 -14.90
CA ALA A 57 -3.35 22.41 -14.53
C ALA A 57 -3.37 21.20 -15.48
N TRP A 58 -3.56 20.02 -14.91
CA TRP A 58 -3.55 18.74 -15.63
C TRP A 58 -4.53 17.75 -15.03
N THR A 59 -4.95 16.79 -15.86
CA THR A 59 -5.71 15.62 -15.42
C THR A 59 -4.98 14.35 -15.86
N TYR A 60 -4.97 13.34 -14.99
CA TYR A 60 -4.35 12.06 -15.27
C TYR A 60 -5.33 11.10 -15.90
N GLU A 61 -4.97 10.49 -17.04
CA GLU A 61 -5.67 9.34 -17.59
C GLU A 61 -7.21 9.56 -17.70
N GLN A 62 -7.62 10.79 -18.08
CA GLN A 62 -8.99 11.29 -17.95
C GLN A 62 -10.02 10.41 -18.68
N LYS A 63 -9.72 10.00 -19.91
CA LYS A 63 -10.65 9.27 -20.78
C LYS A 63 -9.92 8.20 -21.60
N THR A 64 -10.59 7.06 -21.77
CA THR A 64 -10.17 6.01 -22.70
C THR A 64 -10.95 6.14 -23.99
N TYR A 65 -10.24 6.19 -25.11
CA TYR A 65 -10.76 6.31 -26.46
C TYR A 65 -10.75 4.95 -27.15
N VAL A 66 -11.76 4.67 -27.97
CA VAL A 66 -11.81 3.49 -28.83
C VAL A 66 -11.54 3.98 -30.25
N LEU A 67 -10.46 3.51 -30.85
CA LEU A 67 -10.08 3.88 -32.21
C LEU A 67 -10.85 3.04 -33.23
N SER A 68 -10.83 3.45 -34.50
CA SER A 68 -11.51 2.76 -35.62
C SER A 68 -11.19 1.26 -35.76
N ASN A 69 -10.02 0.80 -35.32
CA ASN A 69 -9.60 -0.60 -35.33
C ASN A 69 -9.92 -1.35 -34.03
N GLU A 70 -10.85 -0.83 -33.22
CA GLU A 70 -11.23 -1.34 -31.90
C GLU A 70 -10.09 -1.31 -30.84
N VAL A 71 -8.92 -0.75 -31.16
CA VAL A 71 -7.84 -0.56 -30.20
C VAL A 71 -8.23 0.55 -29.23
N ARG A 72 -7.99 0.31 -27.94
CA ARG A 72 -8.18 1.34 -26.91
C ARG A 72 -6.91 2.14 -26.72
N TYR A 73 -7.05 3.45 -26.68
CA TYR A 73 -5.96 4.36 -26.37
C TYR A 73 -6.34 5.27 -25.20
N LYS A 74 -5.40 5.52 -24.31
CA LYS A 74 -5.61 6.29 -23.09
C LYS A 74 -4.34 7.12 -22.85
N PRO A 75 -4.32 8.39 -23.27
CA PRO A 75 -3.20 9.28 -23.00
C PRO A 75 -2.94 9.41 -21.50
N ASP A 76 -1.68 9.62 -21.12
CA ASP A 76 -1.28 9.71 -19.70
C ASP A 76 -1.77 11.02 -19.07
N PHE A 77 -1.60 12.16 -19.75
CA PHE A 77 -1.99 13.48 -19.24
C PHE A 77 -2.82 14.24 -20.28
N LEU A 78 -3.76 15.05 -19.78
CA LEU A 78 -4.43 16.11 -20.52
C LEU A 78 -4.20 17.44 -19.77
N LEU A 79 -3.61 18.41 -20.47
CA LEU A 79 -3.36 19.75 -19.95
C LEU A 79 -4.60 20.64 -20.14
N GLU A 80 -4.72 21.70 -19.35
CA GLU A 80 -5.81 22.68 -19.48
C GLU A 80 -5.86 23.35 -20.87
N THR A 81 -4.72 23.41 -21.57
CA THR A 81 -4.64 23.89 -22.96
C THR A 81 -5.35 22.99 -23.97
N GLY A 82 -5.80 21.80 -23.56
CA GLY A 82 -6.37 20.77 -24.42
C GLY A 82 -5.34 19.85 -25.07
N GLU A 83 -4.05 20.05 -24.79
CA GLU A 83 -2.97 19.20 -25.28
C GLU A 83 -2.87 17.90 -24.47
N TYR A 84 -2.77 16.77 -25.17
CA TYR A 84 -2.49 15.48 -24.56
C TYR A 84 -0.98 15.25 -24.50
N VAL A 85 -0.54 14.58 -23.45
CA VAL A 85 0.87 14.20 -23.29
C VAL A 85 0.98 12.72 -22.96
N GLU A 86 1.82 12.02 -23.71
CA GLU A 86 2.14 10.61 -23.53
C GLU A 86 3.58 10.47 -23.03
N ILE A 87 3.76 9.81 -21.88
CA ILE A 87 5.07 9.58 -21.29
C ILE A 87 5.57 8.18 -21.65
N LYS A 88 6.74 8.08 -22.26
CA LYS A 88 7.33 6.79 -22.69
C LYS A 88 8.79 6.65 -22.30
N GLY A 89 9.12 5.56 -21.60
CA GLY A 89 10.51 5.20 -21.36
C GLY A 89 11.19 4.72 -22.65
N ILE A 90 10.63 3.67 -23.27
CA ILE A 90 11.02 3.17 -24.59
C ILE A 90 9.85 3.43 -25.53
N PHE A 91 10.12 4.03 -26.69
CA PHE A 91 9.09 4.32 -27.70
C PHE A 91 9.27 3.39 -28.90
N ASN A 92 8.25 2.59 -29.21
CA ASN A 92 8.27 1.72 -30.38
C ASN A 92 7.62 2.43 -31.56
N TYR A 93 8.42 2.98 -32.47
CA TYR A 93 7.93 3.70 -33.64
C TYR A 93 7.02 2.87 -34.57
N GLN A 94 7.15 1.54 -34.57
CA GLN A 94 6.30 0.69 -35.42
C GLN A 94 4.90 0.47 -34.83
N ASN A 95 4.77 0.51 -33.50
CA ASN A 95 3.52 0.14 -32.82
C ASN A 95 2.85 1.32 -32.11
N ASP A 96 3.63 2.18 -31.47
CA ASP A 96 3.11 3.31 -30.69
C ASP A 96 2.76 4.50 -31.57
N LEU A 97 3.62 4.84 -32.54
CA LEU A 97 3.38 6.00 -33.41
C LEU A 97 2.09 5.87 -34.25
N PRO A 98 1.80 4.74 -34.93
CA PRO A 98 0.57 4.63 -35.72
C PRO A 98 -0.70 4.70 -34.87
N LYS A 99 -0.62 4.23 -33.62
CA LYS A 99 -1.73 4.31 -32.65
C LYS A 99 -1.99 5.75 -32.22
N ILE A 100 -0.93 6.51 -31.96
CA ILE A 100 -1.03 7.93 -31.58
C ILE A 100 -1.51 8.77 -32.77
N GLN A 101 -0.91 8.63 -33.95
CA GLN A 101 -1.32 9.36 -35.16
C GLN A 101 -2.80 9.11 -35.51
N ARG A 102 -3.25 7.85 -35.33
CA ARG A 102 -4.66 7.51 -35.52
C ARG A 102 -5.55 8.25 -34.53
N PHE A 103 -5.18 8.27 -33.25
CA PHE A 103 -5.91 9.05 -32.25
C PHE A 103 -5.96 10.55 -32.60
N GLU A 104 -4.81 11.13 -32.97
CA GLU A 104 -4.74 12.53 -33.39
C GLU A 104 -5.67 12.83 -34.57
N SER A 105 -5.69 11.96 -35.59
CA SER A 105 -6.57 12.12 -36.76
C SER A 105 -8.07 11.92 -36.45
N GLU A 106 -8.42 10.90 -35.64
CA GLU A 106 -9.82 10.55 -35.39
C GLU A 106 -10.49 11.51 -34.41
N TYR A 107 -9.72 12.08 -33.49
CA TYR A 107 -10.22 12.96 -32.44
C TYR A 107 -9.82 14.42 -32.60
N ASN A 108 -9.16 14.77 -33.72
CA ASN A 108 -8.62 16.11 -33.98
C ASN A 108 -7.86 16.66 -32.76
N ALA A 109 -6.97 15.83 -32.22
CA ALA A 109 -6.24 16.08 -30.99
C ALA A 109 -4.74 16.13 -31.28
N LYS A 110 -3.99 16.84 -30.44
CA LYS A 110 -2.52 16.86 -30.48
C LYS A 110 -1.97 16.09 -29.30
N VAL A 111 -1.05 15.17 -29.56
CA VAL A 111 -0.35 14.38 -28.54
C VAL A 111 1.15 14.68 -28.57
N THR A 112 1.65 15.25 -27.48
CA THR A 112 3.09 15.41 -27.28
C THR A 112 3.67 14.19 -26.60
N ILE A 113 4.65 13.56 -27.25
CA ILE A 113 5.34 12.39 -26.70
C ILE A 113 6.59 12.86 -25.96
N LEU A 114 6.68 12.57 -24.66
CA LEU A 114 7.85 12.86 -23.86
C LEU A 114 8.55 11.57 -23.42
N GLN A 115 9.83 11.51 -23.76
CA GLN A 115 10.75 10.48 -23.29
C GLN A 115 11.67 11.05 -22.21
N GLU A 116 12.45 10.16 -21.58
CA GLU A 116 13.40 10.54 -20.53
C GLU A 116 14.34 11.70 -20.93
N LYS A 117 14.87 11.70 -22.15
CA LYS A 117 15.71 12.80 -22.65
C LYS A 117 14.96 14.14 -22.70
N GLY A 118 13.71 14.12 -23.17
CA GLY A 118 12.85 15.30 -23.22
C GLY A 118 12.50 15.81 -21.82
N LEU A 119 12.17 14.90 -20.89
CA LEU A 119 11.89 15.26 -19.50
C LEU A 119 13.11 15.87 -18.80
N ARG A 120 14.32 15.32 -19.00
CA ARG A 120 15.56 15.90 -18.45
C ARG A 120 15.80 17.32 -18.94
N GLN A 121 15.55 17.57 -20.22
CA GLN A 121 15.70 18.91 -20.79
C GLN A 121 14.65 19.87 -20.23
N LEU A 122 13.43 19.40 -20.07
CA LEU A 122 12.28 20.19 -19.62
C LEU A 122 12.38 20.59 -18.13
N ILE A 123 12.95 19.74 -17.28
CA ILE A 123 13.16 20.09 -15.86
C ILE A 123 14.47 20.85 -15.59
N LYS A 124 15.30 21.09 -16.61
CA LYS A 124 16.64 21.67 -16.45
C LYS A 124 16.61 23.06 -15.78
N ASP A 125 15.58 23.85 -16.07
CA ASP A 125 15.40 25.21 -15.55
C ASP A 125 14.64 25.24 -14.22
N THR A 126 14.38 24.08 -13.63
CA THR A 126 13.74 23.93 -12.32
C THR A 126 14.78 23.55 -11.26
N PRO A 127 14.48 23.70 -9.94
CA PRO A 127 15.37 23.21 -8.89
C PRO A 127 15.41 21.68 -8.78
N PHE A 128 14.71 20.95 -9.65
CA PHE A 128 14.63 19.51 -9.56
C PHE A 128 15.86 18.82 -10.16
N VAL A 129 16.35 17.81 -9.43
CA VAL A 129 17.35 16.87 -9.93
C VAL A 129 16.63 15.59 -10.35
N PHE A 130 16.76 15.23 -11.63
CA PHE A 130 16.06 14.09 -12.23
C PHE A 130 16.23 12.79 -11.43
N GLU A 131 17.46 12.48 -11.01
CA GLU A 131 17.74 11.26 -10.25
C GLU A 131 17.15 11.31 -8.84
N HIS A 132 17.10 12.47 -8.20
CA HIS A 132 16.46 12.62 -6.90
C HIS A 132 14.96 12.35 -7.00
N LEU A 133 14.28 12.88 -8.01
CA LEU A 133 12.86 12.59 -8.25
C LEU A 133 12.60 11.11 -8.55
N LYS A 134 13.49 10.45 -9.33
CA LYS A 134 13.40 9.00 -9.55
C LYS A 134 13.51 8.21 -8.24
N GLN A 135 14.44 8.58 -7.36
CA GLN A 135 14.60 7.91 -6.07
C GLN A 135 13.47 8.22 -5.08
N GLU A 136 13.00 9.47 -5.06
CA GLU A 136 11.83 9.90 -4.31
C GLU A 136 10.61 9.05 -4.72
N TRP A 137 10.34 8.92 -6.02
CA TRP A 137 9.26 8.05 -6.50
C TRP A 137 9.43 6.61 -6.05
N LYS A 138 10.62 6.03 -6.18
CA LYS A 138 10.89 4.64 -5.74
C LYS A 138 10.66 4.44 -4.24
N SER A 139 10.88 5.48 -3.42
CA SER A 139 10.65 5.42 -1.98
C SER A 139 9.15 5.43 -1.61
N HIS A 140 8.32 6.07 -2.44
CA HIS A 140 6.87 6.19 -2.22
C HIS A 140 6.05 5.12 -2.96
N ALA A 141 6.48 4.76 -4.17
CA ALA A 141 5.82 3.79 -5.03
C ALA A 141 5.92 2.39 -4.42
N LYS A 142 4.77 1.74 -4.25
CA LYS A 142 4.76 0.38 -3.71
C LYS A 142 5.14 -0.58 -4.85
N VAL A 143 6.19 -1.36 -4.63
CA VAL A 143 6.78 -2.30 -5.61
C VAL A 143 5.84 -3.47 -5.98
N ARG A 144 4.59 -3.52 -5.50
CA ARG A 144 3.68 -4.63 -5.80
C ARG A 144 2.23 -4.20 -5.96
N GLY A 145 1.85 -4.03 -7.23
CA GLY A 145 0.47 -4.04 -7.70
C GLY A 145 -0.30 -2.77 -7.35
N MET A 146 -1.18 -2.36 -8.27
CA MET A 146 -2.25 -1.41 -7.97
C MET A 146 -3.00 -1.90 -6.73
N ASP A 147 -3.35 -0.98 -5.82
CA ASP A 147 -4.21 -1.29 -4.68
C ASP A 147 -5.59 -1.68 -5.20
N ASN A 148 -5.76 -2.96 -5.53
CA ASN A 148 -6.98 -3.49 -6.15
C ASN A 148 -8.14 -3.64 -5.16
N PHE A 149 -8.07 -2.99 -3.98
CA PHE A 149 -9.08 -3.09 -2.94
C PHE A 149 -9.85 -1.77 -2.77
N GLY A 150 -11.17 -1.91 -2.56
CA GLY A 150 -12.05 -0.79 -2.24
C GLY A 150 -11.99 0.34 -3.27
N LYS A 151 -12.15 1.58 -2.80
CA LYS A 151 -12.19 2.80 -3.63
C LYS A 151 -10.91 3.07 -4.44
N ARG A 152 -9.80 2.39 -4.12
CA ARG A 152 -8.50 2.57 -4.81
C ARG A 152 -8.29 1.61 -5.97
N ASN A 153 -9.16 0.61 -6.12
CA ASN A 153 -9.16 -0.24 -7.29
C ASN A 153 -9.55 0.61 -8.51
N PRO A 154 -8.75 0.64 -9.59
CA PRO A 154 -9.11 1.38 -10.81
C PRO A 154 -10.45 0.95 -11.43
N MET A 155 -10.91 -0.25 -11.11
CA MET A 155 -12.21 -0.79 -11.52
C MET A 155 -13.31 -0.59 -10.46
N TYR A 156 -13.04 0.09 -9.35
CA TYR A 156 -14.05 0.35 -8.32
C TYR A 156 -15.17 1.24 -8.87
N GLY A 157 -16.41 0.79 -8.74
CA GLY A 157 -17.58 1.51 -9.27
C GLY A 157 -17.75 1.41 -10.80
N VAL A 158 -16.81 0.80 -11.53
CA VAL A 158 -16.93 0.60 -12.97
C VAL A 158 -17.82 -0.61 -13.25
N ALA A 159 -19.06 -0.36 -13.65
CA ALA A 159 -19.96 -1.41 -14.13
C ALA A 159 -19.55 -1.87 -15.55
N GLN A 160 -19.56 -3.18 -15.79
CA GLN A 160 -19.39 -3.71 -17.14
C GLN A 160 -20.60 -3.38 -18.01
N SER A 161 -20.37 -2.97 -19.26
CA SER A 161 -21.44 -2.80 -20.25
C SER A 161 -22.13 -4.13 -20.55
N GLU A 162 -23.40 -4.08 -20.97
CA GLU A 162 -24.13 -5.30 -21.38
C GLU A 162 -23.43 -6.04 -22.53
N SER A 163 -22.85 -5.31 -23.48
CA SER A 163 -22.04 -5.90 -24.56
C SER A 163 -20.82 -6.65 -24.03
N THR A 164 -20.15 -6.13 -23.00
CA THR A 164 -19.00 -6.78 -22.36
C THR A 164 -19.45 -8.04 -21.61
N LYS A 165 -20.56 -7.97 -20.86
CA LYS A 165 -21.15 -9.13 -20.18
C LYS A 165 -21.51 -10.23 -21.17
N ALA A 166 -22.13 -9.88 -22.29
CA ALA A 166 -22.48 -10.83 -23.36
C ALA A 166 -21.23 -11.51 -23.96
N LYS A 167 -20.17 -10.74 -24.25
CA LYS A 167 -18.88 -11.28 -24.74
C LYS A 167 -18.24 -12.24 -23.73
N ILE A 168 -18.26 -11.90 -22.43
CA ILE A 168 -17.75 -12.76 -21.36
C ILE A 168 -18.56 -14.06 -21.28
N LYS A 169 -19.89 -13.97 -21.31
CA LYS A 169 -20.81 -15.11 -21.29
C LYS A 169 -20.55 -16.04 -22.47
N ALA A 170 -20.47 -15.51 -23.70
CA ALA A 170 -20.18 -16.31 -24.89
C ALA A 170 -18.83 -17.03 -24.78
N LYS A 171 -17.76 -16.32 -24.36
CA LYS A 171 -16.43 -16.93 -24.15
C LYS A 171 -16.41 -17.97 -23.04
N ALA A 172 -17.23 -17.82 -22.00
CA ALA A 172 -17.35 -18.81 -20.93
C ALA A 172 -18.06 -20.07 -21.47
N ASN A 173 -19.18 -19.90 -22.16
CA ASN A 173 -19.93 -21.00 -22.76
C ASN A 173 -19.08 -21.78 -23.76
N ALA A 174 -18.36 -21.10 -24.65
CA ALA A 174 -17.48 -21.75 -25.62
C ALA A 174 -16.38 -22.58 -24.92
N ARG A 175 -15.78 -22.06 -23.84
CA ARG A 175 -14.78 -22.81 -23.05
C ARG A 175 -15.37 -24.04 -22.37
N PHE A 176 -16.61 -23.96 -21.86
CA PHE A 176 -17.27 -25.09 -21.22
C PHE A 176 -17.89 -26.09 -22.21
N ALA A 177 -18.01 -25.72 -23.49
CA ALA A 177 -18.39 -26.63 -24.56
C ALA A 177 -17.24 -27.60 -24.91
N ASP A 178 -15.98 -27.18 -24.74
CA ASP A 178 -14.82 -28.07 -24.87
C ASP A 178 -14.82 -29.16 -23.77
N PRO A 179 -14.96 -30.45 -24.14
CA PRO A 179 -14.97 -31.55 -23.17
C PRO A 179 -13.69 -31.63 -22.34
N SER A 180 -12.53 -31.36 -22.96
CA SER A 180 -11.22 -31.45 -22.29
C SER A 180 -11.10 -30.39 -21.20
N PHE A 181 -11.44 -29.14 -21.51
CA PHE A 181 -11.47 -28.07 -20.53
C PHE A 181 -12.49 -28.35 -19.42
N LYS A 182 -13.70 -28.80 -19.78
CA LYS A 182 -14.77 -29.10 -18.82
C LYS A 182 -14.35 -30.19 -17.84
N GLU A 183 -13.76 -31.27 -18.33
CA GLU A 183 -13.26 -32.37 -17.50
C GLU A 183 -12.14 -31.88 -16.56
N LYS A 184 -11.13 -31.18 -17.10
CA LYS A 184 -10.03 -30.60 -16.31
C LYS A 184 -10.53 -29.64 -15.23
N PHE A 185 -11.53 -28.81 -15.55
CA PHE A 185 -12.11 -27.87 -14.61
C PHE A 185 -12.85 -28.57 -13.47
N LEU A 186 -13.74 -29.52 -13.81
CA LEU A 186 -14.52 -30.29 -12.83
C LEU A 186 -13.62 -31.14 -11.94
N ASN A 187 -12.56 -31.72 -12.52
CA ASN A 187 -11.61 -32.55 -11.80
C ASN A 187 -10.51 -31.79 -11.07
N SER A 188 -10.49 -30.45 -11.15
CA SER A 188 -9.49 -29.65 -10.47
C SER A 188 -9.56 -29.87 -8.93
N PRO A 189 -8.41 -30.01 -8.23
CA PRO A 189 -8.40 -30.26 -6.79
C PRO A 189 -9.20 -29.24 -5.97
N LYS A 190 -9.16 -27.96 -6.39
CA LYS A 190 -9.95 -26.89 -5.76
C LYS A 190 -11.45 -27.10 -5.90
N ARG A 191 -11.91 -27.57 -7.07
CA ARG A 191 -13.33 -27.78 -7.33
C ARG A 191 -13.84 -29.03 -6.62
N LYS A 192 -13.04 -30.11 -6.60
CA LYS A 192 -13.31 -31.31 -5.80
C LYS A 192 -13.42 -30.97 -4.32
N ALA A 193 -12.42 -30.30 -3.74
CA ALA A 193 -12.43 -29.88 -2.35
C ALA A 193 -13.64 -28.98 -2.01
N TYR A 194 -14.01 -28.07 -2.92
CA TYR A 194 -15.21 -27.24 -2.74
C TYR A 194 -16.49 -28.09 -2.72
N HIS A 195 -16.67 -29.02 -3.66
CA HIS A 195 -17.83 -29.89 -3.69
C HIS A 195 -17.89 -30.84 -2.49
N GLU A 196 -16.76 -31.44 -2.10
CA GLU A 196 -16.65 -32.28 -0.91
C GLU A 196 -16.99 -31.51 0.37
N SER A 197 -16.48 -30.27 0.51
CA SER A 197 -16.79 -29.41 1.66
C SER A 197 -18.29 -29.08 1.81
N ARG A 198 -19.04 -29.22 0.72
CA ARG A 198 -20.47 -28.94 0.60
C ARG A 198 -21.33 -30.18 0.41
N LYS A 199 -20.75 -31.38 0.24
CA LYS A 199 -21.52 -32.62 0.03
C LYS A 199 -22.38 -32.86 1.27
N GLY A 200 -23.70 -32.96 1.07
CA GLY A 200 -24.68 -33.11 2.16
C GLY A 200 -25.04 -31.82 2.92
N LYS A 201 -24.35 -30.69 2.66
CA LYS A 201 -24.73 -29.39 3.24
C LYS A 201 -25.65 -28.67 2.26
N LYS A 202 -26.97 -28.69 2.52
CA LYS A 202 -27.87 -27.71 1.91
C LYS A 202 -27.28 -26.32 2.18
N THR A 203 -27.28 -25.44 1.19
CA THR A 203 -27.10 -24.00 1.46
C THR A 203 -28.22 -23.65 2.45
N GLY A 204 -27.86 -23.54 3.73
CA GLY A 204 -28.81 -23.26 4.79
C GLY A 204 -29.56 -21.96 4.50
N ALA A 205 -30.70 -21.79 5.17
CA ALA A 205 -31.41 -20.51 5.14
C ALA A 205 -30.43 -19.35 5.42
N LEU A 206 -30.67 -18.21 4.77
CA LEU A 206 -29.91 -16.99 5.02
C LEU A 206 -29.89 -16.71 6.53
N VAL A 207 -28.69 -16.75 7.11
CA VAL A 207 -28.54 -16.54 8.55
C VAL A 207 -28.96 -15.11 8.89
N PRO A 208 -29.86 -14.90 9.86
CA PRO A 208 -30.33 -13.57 10.22
C PRO A 208 -29.16 -12.67 10.63
N ARG A 209 -29.26 -11.39 10.23
CA ARG A 209 -28.30 -10.34 10.56
C ARG A 209 -28.87 -9.44 11.64
N PHE A 210 -28.02 -9.06 12.58
CA PHE A 210 -28.33 -8.18 13.68
C PHE A 210 -27.63 -6.85 13.45
N LEU A 211 -28.34 -5.75 13.69
CA LEU A 211 -27.76 -4.41 13.71
C LEU A 211 -27.13 -4.18 15.09
N LEU A 212 -25.85 -3.83 15.09
CA LEU A 212 -25.12 -3.40 16.28
C LEU A 212 -24.63 -1.97 16.09
N THR A 213 -24.45 -1.26 17.21
CA THR A 213 -23.85 0.07 17.22
C THR A 213 -22.36 -0.05 17.55
N CYS A 214 -21.51 0.59 16.76
CA CYS A 214 -20.07 0.57 17.02
C CYS A 214 -19.73 1.42 18.24
N GLU A 215 -19.00 0.86 19.21
CA GLU A 215 -18.64 1.57 20.44
C GLU A 215 -17.71 2.79 20.24
N ILE A 216 -17.07 2.93 19.07
CA ILE A 216 -16.14 4.03 18.78
C ILE A 216 -16.79 5.11 17.93
N CYS A 217 -17.30 4.76 16.75
CA CYS A 217 -17.86 5.74 15.81
C CYS A 217 -19.39 5.85 15.87
N GLN A 218 -20.06 5.09 16.74
CA GLN A 218 -21.51 5.05 16.91
C GLN A 218 -22.32 4.70 15.65
N ASN A 219 -21.66 4.31 14.56
CA ASN A 219 -22.33 3.85 13.35
C ASN A 219 -22.93 2.46 13.56
N SER A 220 -24.13 2.28 13.01
CA SER A 220 -24.80 0.97 12.94
C SER A 220 -24.13 0.08 11.90
N PHE A 221 -23.98 -1.21 12.20
CA PHE A 221 -23.42 -2.20 11.29
C PHE A 221 -24.02 -3.59 11.49
N GLU A 222 -24.10 -4.37 10.42
CA GLU A 222 -24.69 -5.70 10.44
C GLU A 222 -23.69 -6.79 10.81
N VAL A 223 -24.12 -7.73 11.66
CA VAL A 223 -23.37 -8.94 11.99
C VAL A 223 -24.24 -10.18 11.95
N ILE A 224 -23.62 -11.32 11.66
CA ILE A 224 -24.29 -12.62 11.73
C ILE A 224 -24.54 -12.96 13.21
N GLN A 225 -25.71 -13.54 13.53
CA GLN A 225 -26.16 -13.87 14.90
C GLN A 225 -25.05 -14.41 15.84
N HIS A 226 -24.32 -15.44 15.44
CA HIS A 226 -23.27 -16.05 16.29
C HIS A 226 -22.07 -15.13 16.58
N LYS A 227 -21.93 -14.01 15.85
CA LYS A 227 -20.90 -12.99 16.09
C LYS A 227 -21.41 -11.81 16.91
N ALA A 228 -22.71 -11.68 17.11
CA ALA A 228 -23.31 -10.52 17.77
C ALA A 228 -22.75 -10.31 19.18
N SER A 229 -22.57 -11.38 19.96
CA SER A 229 -22.01 -11.31 21.31
C SER A 229 -20.52 -10.95 21.37
N LYS A 230 -19.76 -11.15 20.29
CA LYS A 230 -18.30 -10.94 20.26
C LYS A 230 -17.89 -9.65 19.56
N ARG A 231 -18.74 -9.11 18.70
CA ARG A 231 -18.37 -8.05 17.77
C ARG A 231 -18.78 -6.69 18.33
N ARG A 232 -17.79 -5.92 18.78
CA ARG A 232 -17.97 -4.59 19.39
C ARG A 232 -17.74 -3.41 18.43
N PHE A 233 -17.06 -3.67 17.32
CA PHE A 233 -16.60 -2.63 16.39
C PHE A 233 -17.00 -2.91 14.95
N CYS A 234 -17.43 -1.87 14.23
CA CYS A 234 -17.84 -1.97 12.83
C CYS A 234 -16.69 -2.35 11.89
N SER A 235 -15.47 -1.94 12.22
CA SER A 235 -14.31 -2.10 11.35
C SER A 235 -13.04 -2.46 12.14
N LYS A 236 -12.03 -2.96 11.41
CA LYS A 236 -10.69 -3.15 11.95
C LYS A 236 -10.09 -1.84 12.46
N HIS A 237 -10.39 -0.73 11.78
CA HIS A 237 -9.92 0.59 12.19
C HIS A 237 -10.47 0.99 13.56
N CYS A 238 -11.78 0.88 13.78
CA CYS A 238 -12.37 1.20 15.08
C CYS A 238 -11.85 0.28 16.19
N SER A 239 -11.66 -1.01 15.89
CA SER A 239 -11.06 -1.96 16.84
C SER A 239 -9.63 -1.57 17.24
N ILE A 240 -8.83 -1.11 16.29
CA ILE A 240 -7.45 -0.65 16.51
C ILE A 240 -7.46 0.66 17.31
N GLN A 241 -8.35 1.60 16.97
CA GLN A 241 -8.50 2.86 17.69
C GLN A 241 -8.93 2.66 19.14
N ALA A 242 -9.83 1.71 19.41
CA ALA A 242 -10.21 1.32 20.77
C ALA A 242 -9.03 0.75 21.59
N GLN A 243 -8.07 0.11 20.92
CA GLN A 243 -6.85 -0.40 21.55
C GLN A 243 -5.82 0.72 21.80
N HIS A 244 -5.63 1.62 20.84
CA HIS A 244 -4.66 2.72 20.94
C HIS A 244 -5.14 3.91 21.77
N GLY A 245 -6.45 4.11 21.94
CA GLY A 245 -7.00 5.16 22.82
C GLY A 245 -6.61 5.01 24.29
N LYS A 246 -5.98 3.90 24.68
CA LYS A 246 -5.45 3.65 26.03
C LYS A 246 -3.95 3.97 26.18
N THR A 247 -3.24 4.22 25.08
CA THR A 247 -1.80 4.49 25.09
C THR A 247 -1.58 5.98 24.90
N SER A 248 -1.44 6.73 25.99
CA SER A 248 -0.98 8.12 25.92
C SER A 248 0.37 8.14 25.19
N THR A 249 0.47 8.96 24.15
CA THR A 249 1.71 9.21 23.39
C THR A 249 2.80 9.91 24.20
N THR A 250 2.49 10.29 25.44
CA THR A 250 3.41 10.85 26.43
C THR A 250 3.28 10.04 27.70
N ASN A 251 4.09 8.99 27.82
CA ASN A 251 4.24 8.24 29.06
C ASN A 251 5.68 8.46 29.54
N SER A 252 5.83 9.36 30.52
CA SER A 252 7.11 9.72 31.14
C SER A 252 7.83 8.52 31.74
N ASP A 253 7.10 7.50 32.19
CA ASP A 253 7.66 6.34 32.87
C ASP A 253 8.36 5.44 31.85
N ILE A 254 7.76 5.26 30.67
CA ILE A 254 8.39 4.51 29.56
C ILE A 254 9.64 5.21 29.03
N GLN A 255 9.62 6.54 28.94
CA GLN A 255 10.81 7.32 28.59
C GLN A 255 11.92 7.14 29.63
N THR A 256 11.55 7.19 30.92
CA THR A 256 12.48 6.98 32.04
C THR A 256 13.08 5.58 31.99
N LEU A 257 12.27 4.54 31.80
CA LEU A 257 12.75 3.15 31.64
C LEU A 257 13.75 3.02 30.47
N ALA A 258 13.45 3.62 29.32
CA ALA A 258 14.33 3.58 28.16
C ALA A 258 15.64 4.33 28.39
N HIS A 259 15.60 5.49 29.06
CA HIS A 259 16.78 6.27 29.41
C HIS A 259 17.65 5.58 30.45
N THR A 260 17.07 5.01 31.50
CA THR A 260 17.78 4.20 32.50
C THR A 260 18.44 3.00 31.85
N PHE A 261 17.69 2.25 31.04
CA PHE A 261 18.23 1.15 30.25
C PHE A 261 19.45 1.58 29.41
N ALA A 262 19.41 2.77 28.81
CA ALA A 262 20.52 3.27 28.00
C ALA A 262 21.78 3.61 28.81
N LEU A 263 21.61 4.11 30.02
CA LEU A 263 22.74 4.42 30.92
C LEU A 263 23.39 3.14 31.46
N ASP A 264 22.58 2.14 31.80
CA ASP A 264 23.03 0.85 32.34
C ASP A 264 23.73 -0.01 31.28
N ASN A 265 23.29 0.09 30.02
CA ASN A 265 23.78 -0.73 28.92
C ASN A 265 24.67 0.04 27.93
N TYR A 266 25.29 1.14 28.38
CA TYR A 266 26.03 2.06 27.49
C TYR A 266 27.10 1.39 26.63
N GLU A 267 27.98 0.57 27.22
CA GLU A 267 29.06 -0.11 26.51
C GLU A 267 28.53 -1.10 25.46
N THR A 268 27.46 -1.81 25.82
CA THR A 268 26.77 -2.74 24.91
C THR A 268 26.09 -1.98 23.77
N LEU A 269 25.49 -0.83 24.06
CA LEU A 269 24.86 0.02 23.04
C LEU A 269 25.88 0.46 21.99
N LEU A 270 27.12 0.80 22.36
CA LEU A 270 28.14 1.24 21.41
C LEU A 270 28.63 0.10 20.49
N SER A 271 28.79 -1.10 21.03
CA SER A 271 29.43 -2.24 20.36
C SER A 271 28.46 -3.18 19.63
N VAL A 272 27.15 -3.10 19.88
CA VAL A 272 26.16 -4.03 19.33
C VAL A 272 26.07 -4.00 17.79
N LYS A 273 26.00 -5.19 17.18
CA LYS A 273 25.72 -5.36 15.74
C LYS A 273 24.23 -5.17 15.44
N LEU A 274 23.90 -4.57 14.29
CA LEU A 274 22.51 -4.23 13.94
C LEU A 274 21.56 -5.44 13.84
N ASN A 275 22.07 -6.63 13.55
CA ASN A 275 21.27 -7.87 13.52
C ASN A 275 20.95 -8.41 14.92
N LYS A 276 21.55 -7.85 15.98
CA LYS A 276 21.39 -8.27 17.38
C LYS A 276 20.53 -7.34 18.22
N LEU A 277 19.92 -6.32 17.60
CA LEU A 277 19.08 -5.34 18.30
C LEU A 277 17.83 -5.92 18.94
N LYS A 278 17.26 -7.01 18.40
CA LYS A 278 16.10 -7.66 19.03
C LYS A 278 16.47 -8.20 20.41
N GLU A 279 17.61 -8.89 20.49
CA GLU A 279 18.11 -9.52 21.72
C GLU A 279 18.48 -8.44 22.74
N LEU A 280 19.14 -7.35 22.29
CA LEU A 280 19.49 -6.22 23.15
C LEU A 280 18.26 -5.52 23.76
N PHE A 281 17.22 -5.24 22.98
CA PHE A 281 16.04 -4.51 23.46
C PHE A 281 14.98 -5.40 24.12
N GLN A 282 15.19 -6.72 24.18
CA GLN A 282 14.22 -7.64 24.77
C GLN A 282 13.95 -7.33 26.25
N PRO A 283 14.98 -7.10 27.12
CA PRO A 283 14.74 -6.79 28.53
C PRO A 283 13.93 -5.50 28.75
N LEU A 284 14.21 -4.47 27.94
CA LEU A 284 13.43 -3.23 27.95
C LEU A 284 11.98 -3.47 27.52
N SER A 285 11.78 -4.27 26.47
CA SER A 285 10.45 -4.59 25.97
C SER A 285 9.63 -5.40 26.98
N ASP A 286 10.26 -6.35 27.67
CA ASP A 286 9.62 -7.18 28.69
C ASP A 286 9.20 -6.35 29.91
N SER A 287 10.04 -5.39 30.32
CA SER A 287 9.73 -4.47 31.42
C SER A 287 8.53 -3.58 31.07
N ILE A 288 8.54 -2.97 29.88
CA ILE A 288 7.43 -2.14 29.39
C ILE A 288 6.15 -2.96 29.22
N GLN A 289 6.25 -4.20 28.74
CA GLN A 289 5.10 -5.08 28.63
C GLN A 289 4.51 -5.39 30.01
N LYS A 290 5.34 -5.69 31.00
CA LYS A 290 4.90 -6.03 32.35
C LYS A 290 4.18 -4.87 33.02
N GLU A 291 4.70 -3.65 32.89
CA GLU A 291 4.20 -2.47 33.60
C GLU A 291 3.09 -1.73 32.84
N HIS A 292 3.15 -1.71 31.51
CA HIS A 292 2.25 -0.90 30.68
C HIS A 292 1.46 -1.70 29.64
N ASN A 293 1.66 -3.03 29.55
CA ASN A 293 1.00 -3.91 28.59
C ASN A 293 1.20 -3.48 27.12
N ILE A 294 2.39 -2.96 26.79
CA ILE A 294 2.78 -2.55 25.44
C ILE A 294 3.83 -3.52 24.91
N LEU A 295 3.49 -4.20 23.80
CA LEU A 295 4.35 -5.15 23.10
C LEU A 295 4.95 -4.60 21.80
N ASP A 296 4.28 -3.63 21.19
CA ASP A 296 4.65 -3.13 19.87
C ASP A 296 5.83 -2.17 19.96
N ILE A 297 6.97 -2.59 19.41
CA ILE A 297 8.20 -1.79 19.39
C ILE A 297 8.02 -0.42 18.73
N ARG A 298 7.10 -0.28 17.75
CA ARG A 298 6.88 1.01 17.10
C ARG A 298 6.21 2.00 18.05
N THR A 299 5.29 1.51 18.87
CA THR A 299 4.63 2.27 19.93
C THR A 299 5.67 2.70 20.97
N ILE A 300 6.54 1.79 21.41
CA ILE A 300 7.66 2.12 22.33
C ILE A 300 8.57 3.18 21.73
N CYS A 301 9.03 2.98 20.49
CA CYS A 301 9.84 3.95 19.75
C CYS A 301 9.18 5.34 19.68
N GLN A 302 7.88 5.39 19.42
CA GLN A 302 7.13 6.64 19.34
C GLN A 302 7.07 7.37 20.69
N ILE A 303 6.85 6.63 21.78
CA ILE A 303 6.81 7.20 23.13
C ILE A 303 8.21 7.73 23.52
N VAL A 304 9.27 6.95 23.24
CA VAL A 304 10.64 7.30 23.62
C VAL A 304 11.20 8.45 22.79
N THR A 305 11.02 8.41 21.47
CA THR A 305 11.66 9.38 20.55
C THR A 305 10.74 10.50 20.10
N GLY A 306 9.46 10.46 20.47
CA GLY A 306 8.43 11.39 20.02
C GLY A 306 7.93 11.13 18.59
N LYS A 307 8.49 10.16 17.86
CA LYS A 307 8.08 9.81 16.49
C LYS A 307 8.16 8.31 16.21
N PRO A 308 7.33 7.75 15.32
CA PRO A 308 7.47 6.36 14.91
C PRO A 308 8.85 6.13 14.29
N CYS A 309 9.64 5.21 14.83
CA CYS A 309 10.97 4.90 14.31
C CYS A 309 11.30 3.40 14.36
N SER A 310 12.33 3.00 13.65
CA SER A 310 12.89 1.65 13.64
C SER A 310 13.73 1.38 14.90
N ARG A 311 14.03 0.10 15.18
CA ARG A 311 14.97 -0.29 16.25
C ARG A 311 16.36 0.31 16.07
N LYS A 312 16.78 0.53 14.82
CA LYS A 312 18.07 1.14 14.48
C LYS A 312 18.09 2.61 14.89
N GLU A 313 17.01 3.33 14.62
CA GLU A 313 16.88 4.74 15.03
C GLU A 313 16.74 4.88 16.54
N LEU A 314 16.02 3.97 17.20
CA LEU A 314 15.95 3.91 18.66
C LEU A 314 17.34 3.70 19.28
N LEU A 315 18.16 2.80 18.71
CA LEU A 315 19.55 2.61 19.14
C LEU A 315 20.34 3.92 19.06
N TYR A 316 20.27 4.64 17.93
CA TYR A 316 21.00 5.90 17.77
C TYR A 316 20.53 6.97 18.76
N TYR A 317 19.22 7.09 18.96
CA TYR A 317 18.66 7.99 19.96
C TYR A 317 19.20 7.71 21.37
N LEU A 318 19.16 6.45 21.80
CA LEU A 318 19.63 6.05 23.13
C LEU A 318 21.16 6.19 23.30
N ARG A 319 21.94 5.96 22.23
CA ARG A 319 23.39 6.25 22.21
C ARG A 319 23.67 7.73 22.43
N GLU A 320 23.01 8.59 21.65
CA GLU A 320 23.18 10.04 21.77
C GLU A 320 22.77 10.54 23.15
N TYR A 321 21.67 10.03 23.70
CA TYR A 321 21.22 10.35 25.06
C TYR A 321 22.29 9.99 26.10
N ALA A 322 22.75 8.74 26.11
CA ALA A 322 23.73 8.27 27.09
C ALA A 322 25.09 8.98 26.95
N GLN A 323 25.52 9.31 25.73
CA GLN A 323 26.72 10.12 25.47
C GLN A 323 26.59 11.53 26.03
N LYS A 324 25.45 12.20 25.83
CA LYS A 324 25.21 13.55 26.37
C LYS A 324 25.24 13.55 27.89
N VAL A 325 24.57 12.58 28.53
CA VAL A 325 24.53 12.48 29.99
C VAL A 325 25.92 12.21 30.55
N ARG A 326 26.63 11.18 30.08
CA ARG A 326 27.98 10.84 30.57
C ARG A 326 29.01 11.94 30.26
N GLY A 327 28.91 12.59 29.10
CA GLY A 327 29.76 13.71 28.71
C GLY A 327 29.53 14.95 29.59
N ALA A 328 28.31 15.19 30.06
CA ALA A 328 28.00 16.24 31.02
C ALA A 328 28.52 15.90 32.43
N THR A 329 28.45 14.64 32.86
CA THR A 329 28.99 14.20 34.16
C THR A 329 30.52 14.31 34.22
N ALA A 330 31.23 14.09 33.10
CA ALA A 330 32.68 14.26 33.02
C ALA A 330 33.12 15.73 33.15
N LYS A 331 32.32 16.69 32.67
CA LYS A 331 32.59 18.13 32.84
C LYS A 331 32.32 18.63 34.26
N ASN A 332 31.43 17.99 35.01
CA ASN A 332 31.10 18.37 36.40
C ASN A 332 32.07 17.78 37.45
N LYS A 333 33.05 16.96 37.05
CA LYS A 333 34.07 16.34 37.94
C LYS A 333 35.43 17.05 37.94
N ALA A 334 35.49 18.30 37.46
CA ALA A 334 36.73 19.08 37.39
C ALA A 334 36.68 20.36 38.27
N VAL A 335 36.65 20.18 39.60
CA VAL A 335 37.07 21.11 40.67
C VAL A 335 37.31 20.18 41.89
N GLU A 336 38.44 20.09 42.58
CA GLU A 336 39.37 21.10 43.08
C GLU A 336 40.84 20.78 42.72
N LEU A 337 41.56 21.77 42.21
CA LEU A 337 43.01 21.84 42.34
C LEU A 337 43.28 22.59 43.63
N GLU A 338 43.80 21.90 44.64
CA GLU A 338 44.28 22.54 45.86
C GLU A 338 45.39 23.53 45.53
N ASP A 339 45.25 24.75 46.05
CA ASP A 339 46.23 25.81 45.94
C ASP A 339 47.53 25.47 46.67
N LYS A 340 48.60 25.90 46.01
CA LYS A 340 50.03 25.76 46.31
C LYS A 340 50.42 25.90 47.78
N LYS A 341 51.49 25.20 48.17
CA LYS A 341 52.52 25.79 49.04
C LYS A 341 53.77 26.12 48.21
N PRO A 342 54.35 27.31 48.35
CA PRO A 342 55.65 27.63 47.79
C PRO A 342 56.74 27.04 48.70
N LEU A 343 57.72 26.39 48.10
CA LEU A 343 59.04 26.17 48.68
C LEU A 343 59.98 26.78 47.64
N GLY A 344 60.72 27.85 47.95
CA GLY A 344 61.55 28.01 49.12
C GLY A 344 62.99 27.95 48.61
#